data_AF-A0A0R3UMY3-F1
#
_entry.id   AF-A0A0R3UMY3-F1
#
_cell.length_a   1.000
_cell.length_b   1.000
_cell.length_c   1.000
_cell.angle_alpha   90.00
_cell.angle_beta   90.00
_cell.angle_gamma   90.00
#
_symmetry.space_group_name_H-M   'P 1'
#
loop_
_entity.id
_entity.type
_entity.pdbx_description
1 polymer ?
#
loop_
_entity_poly.entity_id
_entity_poly.type
_entity_poly.pdbx_seq_one_letter_code
_entity_poly.pdbx_strand_id
1 'polypeptide(L)'
;MTRENRPFGLNDIVAALQKSHGKAAVSKAVDELVLENSLVEKVNGKQRVFVVPQDKLPQPDSDELKDLDNEIINLSNDLQKLKEQVRTAESDLKVVQSSLSLEEAIERNAIVESKIEEIRKSIAAYGSGVKITPEEFTKAHEKQKAAVSEWRKRKRLAMDIVDAIAEGYPKSRKQLMEDIGIETDEDRELSLASFV
;
A
#
# COMPACT_ATOMS: atom_id res chain seq x y z
N MET A 1 -33.66 23.31 27.52
CA MET A 1 -33.14 23.42 28.90
C MET A 1 -33.46 22.16 29.72
N THR A 2 -34.67 21.61 29.64
CA THR A 2 -35.09 20.37 30.33
C THR A 2 -34.20 19.15 30.07
N ARG A 3 -33.63 18.99 28.86
CA ARG A 3 -32.75 17.86 28.51
C ARG A 3 -31.41 17.85 29.24
N GLU A 4 -30.81 19.03 29.46
CA GLU A 4 -29.49 19.13 30.10
C GLU A 4 -29.60 19.47 31.59
N ASN A 5 -30.75 20.00 32.03
CA ASN A 5 -31.11 20.37 33.40
C ASN A 5 -30.04 21.20 34.18
N ARG A 6 -29.08 21.79 33.49
CA ARG A 6 -28.07 22.71 34.05
C ARG A 6 -28.57 24.16 34.01
N PRO A 7 -27.99 25.08 34.82
CA PRO A 7 -28.26 26.50 34.72
C PRO A 7 -27.71 27.09 33.41
N PHE A 8 -28.43 28.02 32.77
CA PHE A 8 -27.98 28.70 31.55
C PHE A 8 -28.03 30.23 31.71
N GLY A 9 -27.07 30.93 31.10
CA GLY A 9 -27.21 32.36 30.82
C GLY A 9 -27.95 32.62 29.50
N LEU A 10 -28.44 33.85 29.30
CA LEU A 10 -29.15 34.23 28.07
C LEU A 10 -28.30 33.99 26.79
N ASN A 11 -26.99 34.28 26.85
CA ASN A 11 -26.09 34.04 25.72
C ASN A 11 -25.91 32.54 25.44
N ASP A 12 -25.92 31.70 26.49
CA ASP A 12 -25.78 30.24 26.35
C ASP A 12 -27.04 29.64 25.72
N ILE A 13 -28.22 30.17 26.06
CA ILE A 13 -29.49 29.77 25.42
C ILE A 13 -29.46 30.12 23.92
N VAL A 14 -29.02 31.32 23.56
CA VAL A 14 -28.90 31.74 22.15
C VAL A 14 -27.88 30.88 21.39
N ALA A 15 -26.78 30.51 22.04
CA ALA A 15 -25.76 29.63 21.46
C ALA A 15 -26.26 28.19 21.30
N ALA A 16 -26.96 27.65 22.30
CA ALA A 16 -27.56 26.31 22.27
C ALA A 16 -28.65 26.18 21.19
N LEU A 17 -29.36 27.28 20.88
CA LEU A 17 -30.31 27.37 19.77
C LEU A 17 -29.64 27.67 18.41
N GLN A 18 -28.31 27.56 18.31
CA GLN A 18 -27.54 27.77 17.08
C GLN A 18 -27.82 29.12 16.38
N LYS A 19 -28.20 30.16 17.14
CA LYS A 19 -28.61 31.49 16.61
C LYS A 19 -29.79 31.45 15.64
N SER A 20 -30.65 30.44 15.70
CA SER A 20 -31.86 30.34 14.85
C SER A 20 -32.82 31.53 15.03
N HIS A 21 -32.77 32.18 16.19
CA HIS A 21 -33.61 33.33 16.53
C HIS A 21 -32.77 34.51 17.04
N GLY A 22 -33.24 35.74 16.79
CA GLY A 22 -32.59 36.95 17.27
C GLY A 22 -32.59 37.03 18.80
N LYS A 23 -31.53 37.59 19.38
CA LYS A 23 -31.33 37.69 20.85
C LYS A 23 -32.51 38.34 21.58
N ALA A 24 -33.17 39.32 20.97
CA ALA A 24 -34.35 39.96 21.53
C ALA A 24 -35.56 39.01 21.63
N ALA A 25 -35.79 38.16 20.62
CA ALA A 25 -36.86 37.17 20.62
C ALA A 25 -36.62 36.08 21.67
N VAL A 26 -35.36 35.62 21.80
CA VAL A 26 -34.97 34.65 22.83
C VAL A 26 -35.11 35.23 24.24
N SER A 27 -34.73 36.51 24.45
CA SER A 27 -34.96 37.17 25.75
C SER A 27 -36.44 37.21 26.08
N LYS A 28 -37.28 37.65 25.15
CA LYS A 28 -38.73 37.75 25.37
C LYS A 28 -39.34 36.39 25.72
N ALA A 29 -38.97 35.34 25.00
CA ALA A 29 -39.45 33.98 25.29
C ALA A 29 -38.99 33.46 26.66
N VAL A 30 -37.75 33.76 27.06
CA VAL A 30 -37.25 33.40 28.40
C VAL A 30 -37.98 34.19 29.49
N ASP A 31 -38.22 35.48 29.28
CA ASP A 31 -38.95 36.33 30.22
C ASP A 31 -40.43 35.86 30.35
N GLU A 32 -41.07 35.44 29.25
CA GLU A 32 -42.41 34.80 29.24
C GLU A 32 -42.40 33.46 30.01
N LEU A 33 -41.40 32.60 29.82
CA LEU A 33 -41.27 31.33 30.54
C LEU A 33 -40.98 31.52 32.04
N VAL A 34 -40.34 32.63 32.41
CA VAL A 34 -40.17 33.02 33.82
C VAL A 34 -41.51 33.47 34.42
N LEU A 35 -42.29 34.27 33.68
CA LEU A 35 -43.63 34.69 34.09
C LEU A 35 -44.59 33.50 34.29
N GLU A 36 -44.48 32.47 33.45
CA GLU A 36 -45.27 31.24 33.54
C GLU A 36 -44.79 30.28 34.65
N ASN A 37 -43.76 30.64 35.43
CA ASN A 37 -43.09 29.76 36.41
C ASN A 37 -42.59 28.43 35.80
N SER A 38 -42.27 28.46 34.50
CA SER A 38 -41.64 27.36 33.78
C SER A 38 -40.11 27.44 33.85
N LEU A 39 -39.56 28.63 34.16
CA LEU A 39 -38.16 28.87 34.47
C LEU A 39 -38.02 29.69 35.75
N VAL A 40 -37.00 29.39 36.53
CA VAL A 40 -36.58 30.20 37.68
C VAL A 40 -35.44 31.11 37.23
N GLU A 41 -35.65 32.42 37.38
CA GLU A 41 -34.61 33.42 37.17
C GLU A 41 -33.87 33.72 38.48
N LYS A 42 -32.54 33.71 38.42
CA LYS A 42 -31.68 34.24 39.49
C LYS A 42 -30.76 35.31 38.94
N VAL A 43 -30.84 36.50 39.52
CA VAL A 43 -29.99 37.64 39.16
C VAL A 43 -28.75 37.63 40.05
N ASN A 44 -27.57 37.58 39.44
CA ASN A 44 -26.29 37.69 40.12
C ASN A 44 -25.54 38.92 39.59
N GLY A 45 -25.76 40.07 40.25
CA GLY A 45 -25.26 41.36 39.79
C GLY A 45 -25.86 41.77 38.45
N LYS A 46 -25.03 41.86 37.39
CA LYS A 46 -25.47 42.22 36.02
C LYS A 46 -25.87 41.00 35.17
N GLN A 47 -25.67 39.78 35.67
CA GLN A 47 -25.93 38.55 34.92
C GLN A 47 -27.22 37.88 35.39
N ARG A 48 -28.00 37.36 34.43
CA ARG A 48 -29.22 36.58 34.68
C ARG A 48 -28.95 35.12 34.35
N VAL A 49 -29.27 34.24 35.29
CA VAL A 49 -29.18 32.78 35.15
C VAL A 49 -30.58 32.19 35.22
N PHE A 50 -30.89 31.30 34.29
CA PHE A 50 -32.18 30.66 34.16
C PHE A 50 -32.03 29.15 34.35
N VAL A 51 -32.88 28.55 35.16
CA VAL A 51 -32.89 27.11 35.43
C VAL A 51 -34.32 26.60 35.42
N VAL A 52 -34.52 25.33 35.04
CA VAL A 52 -35.83 24.68 35.15
C VAL A 52 -36.13 24.45 36.64
N PRO A 53 -37.36 24.73 37.13
CA PRO A 53 -37.74 24.44 38.51
C PRO A 53 -37.51 22.96 38.85
N GLN A 54 -36.70 22.70 39.87
CA GLN A 54 -36.40 21.32 40.33
C GLN A 54 -37.46 20.80 41.30
N ASP A 55 -38.25 21.68 41.91
CA ASP A 55 -39.27 21.34 42.91
C ASP A 55 -40.40 20.47 42.36
N LYS A 56 -40.55 20.44 41.03
CA LYS A 56 -41.55 19.64 40.31
C LYS A 56 -41.01 18.26 39.89
N LEU A 57 -39.73 17.96 40.14
CA LEU A 57 -39.14 16.66 39.82
C LEU A 57 -39.45 15.68 40.95
N PRO A 58 -39.70 14.39 40.61
CA PRO A 58 -39.87 13.36 41.64
C PRO A 58 -38.58 13.27 42.46
N GLN A 59 -38.72 13.35 43.79
CA GLN A 59 -37.64 13.08 44.73
C GLN A 59 -37.74 11.61 45.13
N PRO A 60 -36.84 10.75 44.61
CA PRO A 60 -36.84 9.35 45.01
C PRO A 60 -36.47 9.23 46.48
N ASP A 61 -37.06 8.24 47.15
CA ASP A 61 -36.70 7.92 48.52
C ASP A 61 -35.35 7.17 48.61
N SER A 62 -34.89 6.89 49.83
CA SER A 62 -33.58 6.26 50.03
C SER A 62 -33.51 4.82 49.50
N ASP A 63 -34.64 4.12 49.37
CA ASP A 63 -34.66 2.74 48.90
C ASP A 63 -34.82 2.70 47.38
N GLU A 64 -35.64 3.57 46.80
CA GLU A 64 -35.71 3.81 45.35
C GLU A 64 -34.35 4.24 44.78
N LEU A 65 -33.59 5.09 45.49
CA LEU A 65 -32.22 5.46 45.09
C LEU A 65 -31.28 4.25 45.03
N LYS A 66 -31.35 3.34 46.01
CA LYS A 66 -30.53 2.12 46.00
C LYS A 66 -30.93 1.18 44.87
N ASP A 67 -32.22 1.04 44.59
CA ASP A 67 -32.71 0.21 43.51
C ASP A 67 -32.25 0.74 42.14
N LEU A 68 -32.31 2.07 41.94
CA LEU A 68 -31.77 2.72 40.74
C LEU A 68 -30.26 2.55 40.62
N ASP A 69 -29.50 2.69 41.72
CA ASP A 69 -28.05 2.47 41.72
C ASP A 69 -27.71 1.01 41.35
N ASN A 70 -28.46 0.04 41.88
CA ASN A 70 -28.32 -1.36 41.52
C ASN A 70 -28.64 -1.61 40.04
N GLU A 71 -29.68 -0.99 39.51
CA GLU A 71 -30.03 -1.08 38.09
C GLU A 71 -28.94 -0.48 37.20
N ILE A 72 -28.37 0.67 37.58
CA ILE A 72 -27.26 1.30 36.87
C ILE A 72 -26.04 0.38 36.85
N ILE A 73 -25.71 -0.26 37.97
CA ILE A 73 -24.60 -1.21 38.07
C ILE A 73 -24.84 -2.41 37.16
N ASN A 74 -26.04 -3.00 37.21
CA ASN A 74 -26.42 -4.15 36.39
C ASN A 74 -26.35 -3.82 34.90
N LEU A 75 -26.98 -2.73 34.47
CA LEU A 75 -26.95 -2.28 33.08
C LEU A 75 -25.54 -1.93 32.61
N SER A 76 -24.70 -1.34 33.47
CA SER A 76 -23.31 -1.04 33.13
C SER A 76 -22.48 -2.30 32.91
N ASN A 77 -22.68 -3.31 33.76
CA ASN A 77 -22.02 -4.62 33.61
C ASN A 77 -22.48 -5.35 32.34
N ASP A 78 -23.78 -5.35 32.05
CA ASP A 78 -24.32 -5.95 30.83
C ASP A 78 -23.80 -5.24 29.57
N LEU A 79 -23.73 -3.91 29.60
CA LEU A 79 -23.16 -3.11 28.52
C LEU A 79 -21.69 -3.44 28.29
N GLN A 80 -20.90 -3.58 29.36
CA GLN A 80 -19.50 -4.00 29.27
C GLN A 80 -19.36 -5.38 28.64
N LYS A 81 -20.16 -6.36 29.10
CA LYS A 81 -20.16 -7.72 28.57
C LYS A 81 -20.54 -7.76 27.09
N LEU A 82 -21.59 -7.02 26.70
CA LEU A 82 -22.05 -6.97 25.32
C LEU A 82 -21.02 -6.30 24.40
N LYS A 83 -20.35 -5.23 24.87
CA LYS A 83 -19.22 -4.61 24.15
C LYS A 83 -18.07 -5.58 23.91
N GLU A 84 -17.73 -6.39 24.91
CA GLU A 84 -16.66 -7.38 24.76
C GLU A 84 -17.05 -8.48 23.75
N GLN A 85 -18.30 -8.95 23.79
CA GLN A 85 -18.83 -9.90 22.80
C GLN A 85 -18.78 -9.35 21.38
N VAL A 86 -19.20 -8.09 21.18
CA VAL A 86 -19.13 -7.41 19.88
C VAL A 86 -17.67 -7.33 19.41
N ARG A 87 -16.74 -6.92 20.27
CA ARG A 87 -15.32 -6.83 19.92
C ARG A 87 -14.75 -8.18 19.47
N THR A 88 -15.11 -9.26 20.16
CA THR A 88 -14.67 -10.61 19.81
C THR A 88 -15.28 -11.05 18.48
N ALA A 89 -16.58 -10.85 18.27
CA ALA A 89 -17.26 -11.18 17.01
C ALA A 89 -16.71 -10.39 15.82
N GLU A 90 -16.38 -9.11 15.99
CA GLU A 90 -15.73 -8.28 14.98
C GLU A 90 -14.32 -8.79 14.64
N SER A 91 -13.56 -9.23 15.64
CA SER A 91 -12.26 -9.85 15.44
C SER A 91 -12.37 -11.14 14.63
N ASP A 92 -13.30 -12.03 15.00
CA ASP A 92 -13.52 -13.29 14.30
C ASP A 92 -13.98 -13.06 12.86
N LEU A 93 -14.89 -12.10 12.65
CA LEU A 93 -15.34 -11.71 11.32
C LEU A 93 -14.17 -11.21 10.46
N LYS A 94 -13.27 -10.39 11.02
CA LYS A 94 -12.08 -9.91 10.31
C LYS A 94 -11.12 -11.05 9.95
N VAL A 95 -10.98 -12.06 10.80
CA VAL A 95 -10.17 -13.24 10.49
C VAL A 95 -10.80 -14.00 9.32
N VAL A 96 -12.10 -14.27 9.38
CA VAL A 96 -12.83 -14.97 8.31
C VAL A 96 -12.80 -14.20 6.99
N GLN A 97 -12.99 -12.88 7.01
CA GLN A 97 -12.96 -12.02 5.82
C GLN A 97 -11.56 -11.85 5.23
N SER A 98 -10.50 -11.95 6.05
CA SER A 98 -9.12 -11.87 5.55
C SER A 98 -8.62 -13.21 5.00
N SER A 99 -9.30 -14.31 5.34
CA SER A 99 -9.09 -15.61 4.71
C SER A 99 -9.86 -15.74 3.40
N LEU A 100 -9.25 -16.42 2.44
CA LEU A 100 -9.91 -16.93 1.24
C LEU A 100 -11.10 -17.80 1.63
N SER A 101 -12.24 -17.65 0.94
CA SER A 101 -13.29 -18.66 1.07
C SER A 101 -12.79 -20.01 0.55
N LEU A 102 -13.42 -21.11 1.00
CA LEU A 102 -13.05 -22.45 0.55
C LEU A 102 -13.18 -22.56 -0.97
N GLU A 103 -14.25 -22.01 -1.53
CA GLU A 103 -14.53 -21.99 -2.97
C GLU A 103 -13.45 -21.21 -3.74
N GLU A 104 -13.09 -20.00 -3.28
CA GLU A 104 -12.05 -19.19 -3.91
C GLU A 104 -10.67 -19.85 -3.80
N ALA A 105 -10.38 -20.53 -2.69
CA ALA A 105 -9.15 -21.28 -2.50
C ALA A 105 -9.05 -22.47 -3.47
N ILE A 106 -10.15 -23.20 -3.68
CA ILE A 106 -10.24 -24.31 -4.64
C ILE A 106 -10.01 -23.79 -6.07
N GLU A 107 -10.65 -22.68 -6.44
CA GLU A 107 -10.48 -22.08 -7.77
C GLU A 107 -9.04 -21.61 -8.00
N ARG A 108 -8.43 -20.92 -7.02
CA ARG A 108 -7.02 -20.51 -7.12
C ARG A 108 -6.07 -21.69 -7.22
N ASN A 109 -6.31 -22.76 -6.47
CA ASN A 109 -5.51 -23.98 -6.56
C ASN A 109 -5.60 -24.59 -7.97
N ALA A 110 -6.80 -24.71 -8.54
CA ALA A 110 -6.97 -25.24 -9.89
C ALA A 110 -6.21 -24.41 -10.95
N ILE A 111 -6.23 -23.07 -10.83
CA ILE A 111 -5.47 -22.17 -11.71
C ILE A 111 -3.97 -22.39 -11.55
N VAL A 112 -3.48 -22.49 -10.31
CA VAL A 112 -2.05 -22.70 -10.02
C VAL A 112 -1.58 -24.05 -10.53
N GLU A 113 -2.36 -25.12 -10.33
CA GLU A 113 -2.04 -26.45 -10.86
C GLU A 113 -1.98 -26.45 -12.39
N SER A 114 -2.93 -25.80 -13.06
CA SER A 114 -2.90 -25.65 -14.52
C SER A 114 -1.64 -24.92 -14.99
N LYS A 115 -1.24 -23.84 -14.31
CA LYS A 115 0.00 -23.10 -14.64
C LYS A 115 1.25 -23.94 -14.42
N ILE A 116 1.30 -24.71 -13.33
CA ILE A 116 2.41 -25.63 -13.07
C ILE A 116 2.54 -26.65 -14.21
N GLU A 117 1.42 -27.21 -14.66
CA GLU A 117 1.41 -28.18 -15.74
C GLU A 117 1.85 -27.58 -17.09
N GLU A 118 1.42 -26.35 -17.38
CA GLU A 118 1.86 -25.60 -18.56
C GLU A 118 3.37 -25.31 -18.53
N ILE A 119 3.89 -24.84 -17.39
CA ILE A 119 5.32 -24.60 -17.19
C ILE A 119 6.12 -25.91 -17.32
N ARG A 120 5.62 -27.02 -16.75
CA ARG A 120 6.27 -28.34 -16.87
C ARG A 120 6.34 -28.80 -18.32
N LYS A 121 5.26 -28.65 -19.10
CA LYS A 121 5.25 -28.95 -20.54
C LYS A 121 6.23 -28.06 -21.30
N SER A 122 6.27 -26.78 -20.98
CA SER A 122 7.23 -25.82 -21.56
C SER A 122 8.67 -26.25 -21.28
N ILE A 123 9.00 -26.56 -20.01
CA ILE A 123 10.33 -27.06 -19.62
C ILE A 123 10.66 -28.37 -20.37
N ALA A 124 9.71 -29.30 -20.48
CA ALA A 124 9.91 -30.55 -21.21
C ALA A 124 10.18 -30.31 -22.71
N ALA A 125 9.51 -29.33 -23.31
CA ALA A 125 9.69 -28.95 -24.71
C ALA A 125 11.08 -28.33 -24.99
N TYR A 126 11.67 -27.62 -24.03
CA TYR A 126 13.04 -27.11 -24.15
C TYR A 126 14.11 -28.21 -24.08
N GLY A 127 13.73 -29.45 -23.72
CA GLY A 127 14.62 -30.63 -23.72
C GLY A 127 15.68 -30.61 -22.62
N SER A 128 16.39 -31.74 -22.44
CA SER A 128 17.53 -31.86 -21.52
C SER A 128 18.81 -31.24 -22.11
N GLY A 129 18.70 -30.03 -22.65
CA GLY A 129 19.87 -29.27 -23.10
C GLY A 129 20.88 -29.09 -21.98
N VAL A 130 22.15 -28.99 -22.34
CA VAL A 130 23.23 -28.71 -21.39
C VAL A 130 22.84 -27.45 -20.60
N LYS A 131 22.68 -27.59 -19.29
CA LYS A 131 22.34 -26.48 -18.40
C LYS A 131 23.56 -25.57 -18.29
N ILE A 132 23.66 -24.60 -19.18
CA ILE A 132 24.69 -23.57 -19.11
C ILE A 132 24.26 -22.58 -18.03
N THR A 133 25.09 -22.44 -17.00
CA THR A 133 24.88 -21.40 -16.00
C THR A 133 25.15 -20.02 -16.61
N PRO A 134 24.50 -18.95 -16.12
CA PRO A 134 24.82 -17.59 -16.56
C PRO A 134 26.32 -17.27 -16.48
N GLU A 135 27.02 -17.80 -15.48
CA GLU A 135 28.47 -17.64 -15.31
C GLU A 135 29.30 -18.36 -16.37
N GLU A 136 28.90 -19.56 -16.78
CA GLU A 136 29.58 -20.28 -17.87
C GLU A 136 29.36 -19.58 -19.21
N PHE A 137 28.16 -19.05 -19.43
CA PHE A 137 27.83 -18.27 -20.61
C PHE A 137 28.68 -16.99 -20.68
N THR A 138 28.76 -16.22 -19.59
CA THR A 138 29.56 -14.99 -19.54
C THR A 138 31.04 -15.29 -19.76
N LYS A 139 31.59 -16.33 -19.11
CA LYS A 139 32.98 -16.76 -19.33
C LYS A 139 33.24 -17.17 -20.79
N ALA A 140 32.32 -17.90 -21.42
CA ALA A 140 32.46 -18.30 -22.82
C ALA A 140 32.41 -17.08 -23.76
N HIS A 141 31.50 -16.14 -23.50
CA HIS A 141 31.36 -14.90 -24.25
C HIS A 141 32.58 -13.99 -24.10
N GLU A 142 33.13 -13.84 -22.90
CA GLU A 142 34.37 -13.09 -22.65
C GLU A 142 35.56 -13.72 -23.38
N LYS A 143 35.68 -15.06 -23.36
CA LYS A 143 36.72 -15.77 -24.11
C LYS A 143 36.59 -15.55 -25.61
N GLN A 144 35.37 -15.61 -26.15
CA GLN A 144 35.10 -15.32 -27.57
C GLN A 144 35.53 -13.89 -27.90
N LYS A 145 35.11 -12.91 -27.10
CA LYS A 145 35.47 -11.49 -27.31
C LYS A 145 36.98 -11.27 -27.27
N ALA A 146 37.67 -11.90 -26.32
CA ALA A 146 39.13 -11.82 -26.22
C ALA A 146 39.82 -12.45 -27.44
N ALA A 147 39.37 -13.63 -27.88
CA ALA A 147 39.90 -14.32 -29.05
C ALA A 147 39.71 -13.49 -30.34
N VAL A 148 38.53 -12.90 -30.54
CA VAL A 148 38.25 -12.02 -31.70
C VAL A 148 39.11 -10.75 -31.66
N SER A 149 39.33 -10.17 -30.48
CA SER A 149 40.21 -9.02 -30.31
C SER A 149 41.67 -9.34 -30.68
N GLU A 150 42.19 -10.47 -30.19
CA GLU A 150 43.53 -10.95 -30.51
C GLU A 150 43.68 -11.27 -32.00
N TRP A 151 42.69 -11.92 -32.62
CA TRP A 151 42.69 -12.19 -34.05
C TRP A 151 42.79 -10.89 -34.87
N ARG A 152 41.97 -9.86 -34.55
CA ARG A 152 42.06 -8.54 -35.21
C ARG A 152 43.43 -7.90 -35.06
N LYS A 153 44.00 -7.92 -33.86
CA LYS A 153 45.30 -7.31 -33.57
C LYS A 153 46.42 -8.02 -34.34
N ARG A 154 46.43 -9.35 -34.33
CA ARG A 154 47.44 -10.16 -35.02
C ARG A 154 47.33 -10.04 -36.54
N LYS A 155 46.10 -10.05 -37.10
CA LYS A 155 45.88 -9.80 -38.54
C LYS A 155 46.44 -8.45 -38.96
N ARG A 156 46.17 -7.39 -38.19
CA ARG A 156 46.71 -6.05 -38.48
C ARG A 156 48.23 -6.04 -38.47
N LEU A 157 48.86 -6.55 -37.40
CA LEU A 157 50.32 -6.59 -37.30
C LEU A 157 50.97 -7.40 -38.43
N ALA A 158 50.40 -8.55 -38.78
CA ALA A 158 50.90 -9.37 -39.88
C ALA A 158 50.81 -8.62 -41.22
N MET A 159 49.69 -7.92 -41.47
CA MET A 159 49.52 -7.11 -42.69
C MET A 159 50.44 -5.90 -42.72
N ASP A 160 50.65 -5.22 -41.59
CA ASP A 160 51.59 -4.09 -41.49
C ASP A 160 53.03 -4.54 -41.84
N ILE A 161 53.43 -5.75 -41.40
CA ILE A 161 54.74 -6.34 -41.75
C ILE A 161 54.80 -6.68 -43.23
N VAL A 162 53.74 -7.28 -43.79
CA VAL A 162 53.66 -7.61 -45.22
C VAL A 162 53.74 -6.34 -46.07
N ASP A 163 53.02 -5.28 -45.70
CA ASP A 163 53.03 -4.01 -46.40
C ASP A 163 54.43 -3.36 -46.35
N ALA A 164 55.10 -3.38 -45.19
CA ALA A 164 56.46 -2.86 -45.05
C ALA A 164 57.50 -3.62 -45.91
N ILE A 165 57.36 -4.94 -46.05
CA ILE A 165 58.23 -5.73 -46.94
C ILE A 165 57.88 -5.47 -48.41
N ALA A 166 56.59 -5.31 -48.72
CA ALA A 166 56.11 -5.05 -50.08
C ALA A 166 56.64 -3.73 -50.66
N GLU A 167 56.91 -2.72 -49.84
CA GLU A 167 57.53 -1.45 -50.27
C GLU A 167 58.87 -1.64 -50.99
N GLY A 168 59.65 -2.65 -50.59
CA GLY A 168 60.94 -3.00 -51.21
C GLY A 168 60.87 -4.15 -52.22
N TYR A 169 59.68 -4.70 -52.47
CA TYR A 169 59.53 -5.93 -53.25
C TYR A 169 59.25 -5.63 -54.73
N PRO A 170 59.91 -6.31 -55.69
CA PRO A 170 59.79 -6.00 -57.12
C PRO A 170 58.44 -6.38 -57.77
N LYS A 171 57.55 -7.10 -57.07
CA LYS A 171 56.23 -7.51 -57.57
C LYS A 171 55.10 -7.02 -56.65
N SER A 172 53.85 -7.39 -56.96
CA SER A 172 52.68 -6.99 -56.16
C SER A 172 52.65 -7.66 -54.77
N ARG A 173 51.97 -6.99 -53.82
CA ARG A 173 51.73 -7.53 -52.46
C ARG A 173 51.09 -8.92 -52.47
N LYS A 174 50.16 -9.17 -53.39
CA LYS A 174 49.49 -10.47 -53.50
C LYS A 174 50.49 -11.57 -53.88
N GLN A 175 51.40 -11.29 -54.81
CA GLN A 175 52.44 -12.22 -55.20
C GLN A 175 53.46 -12.45 -54.09
N LEU A 176 53.79 -11.40 -53.30
CA LEU A 176 54.64 -11.54 -52.12
C LEU A 176 54.04 -12.51 -51.09
N MET A 177 52.75 -12.36 -50.81
CA MET A 177 52.05 -13.25 -49.86
C MET A 177 51.99 -14.69 -50.37
N GLU A 178 51.74 -14.89 -51.67
CA GLU A 178 51.78 -16.22 -52.30
C GLU A 178 53.19 -16.84 -52.28
N ASP A 179 54.21 -16.08 -52.65
CA ASP A 179 55.61 -16.53 -52.71
C ASP A 179 56.16 -16.90 -51.30
N ILE A 180 55.64 -16.29 -50.23
CA ILE A 180 56.00 -16.58 -48.82
C ILE A 180 55.04 -17.62 -48.17
N GLY A 181 53.93 -17.95 -48.83
CA GLY A 181 52.95 -18.92 -48.33
C GLY A 181 52.02 -18.39 -47.23
N ILE A 182 51.67 -17.10 -47.26
CA ILE A 182 50.69 -16.50 -46.34
C ILE A 182 49.29 -16.64 -46.93
N GLU A 183 48.42 -17.36 -46.23
CA GLU A 183 46.99 -17.47 -46.52
C GLU A 183 46.18 -16.45 -45.72
N THR A 184 45.14 -15.87 -46.32
CA THR A 184 44.23 -14.93 -45.67
C THR A 184 42.98 -15.60 -45.11
N ASP A 185 42.29 -14.92 -44.21
CA ASP A 185 41.01 -15.41 -43.67
C ASP A 185 39.99 -15.61 -44.81
N GLU A 186 40.04 -14.71 -45.79
CA GLU A 186 39.21 -14.73 -46.99
C GLU A 186 39.48 -15.96 -47.87
N ASP A 187 40.73 -16.44 -47.94
CA ASP A 187 41.11 -17.68 -48.64
C ASP A 187 40.56 -18.95 -47.95
N ARG A 188 40.18 -18.84 -46.67
CA ARG A 188 39.58 -19.90 -45.85
C ARG A 188 38.08 -19.70 -45.63
N GLU A 189 37.45 -18.76 -46.34
CA GLU A 189 36.03 -18.39 -46.19
C GLU A 189 35.65 -17.94 -44.76
N LEU A 190 36.62 -17.43 -44.00
CA LEU A 190 36.42 -16.92 -42.65
C LEU A 190 36.27 -15.41 -42.66
N SER A 191 35.27 -14.91 -41.93
CA SER A 191 35.06 -13.47 -41.75
C SER A 191 35.02 -13.11 -40.28
N LEU A 192 35.83 -12.13 -39.87
CA LEU A 192 35.74 -11.57 -38.53
C LEU A 192 34.35 -11.00 -38.21
N ALA A 193 33.55 -10.64 -39.21
CA ALA A 193 32.19 -10.13 -39.01
C ALA A 193 31.19 -11.20 -38.57
N SER A 194 31.48 -12.49 -38.77
CA SER A 194 30.58 -13.57 -38.32
C SER A 194 30.70 -13.90 -36.83
N PHE A 195 31.63 -13.26 -36.12
CA PHE A 195 31.92 -13.52 -34.70
C PHE A 195 31.74 -12.28 -33.81
N VAL A 196 31.02 -11.26 -34.29
CA VAL A 196 30.88 -9.93 -33.68
C VAL A 196 29.42 -9.58 -33.48
#